data_AF-A0A550JD34-F1
#
_entry.id   AF-A0A550JD34-F1
#
_cell.length_a   1.000
_cell.length_b   1.000
_cell.length_c   1.000
_cell.angle_alpha   90.00
_cell.angle_beta   90.00
_cell.angle_gamma   90.00
#
_symmetry.space_group_name_H-M   'P 1'
#
loop_
_entity.id
_entity.type
_entity.pdbx_description
1 polymer ?
#
loop_
_entity_poly.entity_id
_entity_poly.type
_entity_poly.pdbx_seq_one_letter_code
_entity_poly.pdbx_strand_id
1 'polypeptide(L)'
;MSNRLMAVFMMLQLVIGPTISLAEPNRPIVISEKGQASYDTPENALNSLFSACMAEDLEWYFQTLTAESAAVEKADNEENKLDPMVELAMFRRGFVQGTITETFDYLDARVLVVRITDDLGDQFLIPYTLVREGGVWKVTNKFSDAEALEPYSRFIPKLYFGHGQRPADVNAFLGYHQPQEATTTLVNGITSFDLQIYYGGTIDPATFTATLNKKDIRPLFEPSPGSRQFVTLPLESGRNVLELSVEGVRSDGKTANDSDRLVFITAP
;
A
#
# COMPACT_ATOMS: atom_id res chain seq x y z
N MET A 1 37.93 62.98 16.53
CA MET A 1 37.63 62.45 15.18
C MET A 1 37.82 60.95 15.26
N SER A 2 36.89 60.03 15.02
CA SER A 2 35.54 60.02 14.46
C SER A 2 34.85 58.72 14.95
N ASN A 3 33.58 58.85 15.40
CA ASN A 3 32.45 57.89 15.41
C ASN A 3 32.68 56.38 15.64
N ARG A 4 32.17 55.80 16.75
CA ARG A 4 30.88 55.06 16.88
C ARG A 4 30.89 53.73 16.09
N LEU A 5 30.52 52.55 16.57
CA LEU A 5 29.37 52.17 17.39
C LEU A 5 29.49 50.65 17.66
N MET A 6 29.20 50.23 18.90
CA MET A 6 28.50 48.99 19.32
C MET A 6 28.32 47.88 18.26
N ALA A 7 28.93 46.70 18.49
CA ALA A 7 28.50 45.45 17.86
C ALA A 7 28.41 44.36 18.94
N VAL A 8 27.17 43.94 19.14
CA VAL A 8 26.69 42.94 20.10
C VAL A 8 27.26 41.56 19.75
N PHE A 9 27.83 40.88 20.75
CA PHE A 9 28.13 39.46 20.70
C PHE A 9 26.83 38.68 20.54
N MET A 10 26.55 38.18 19.34
CA MET A 10 25.47 37.22 19.10
C MET A 10 26.10 35.84 18.95
N MET A 11 26.01 35.04 20.02
CA MET A 11 26.28 33.60 19.95
C MET A 11 25.33 32.99 18.91
N LEU A 12 25.88 32.56 17.78
CA LEU A 12 25.17 31.71 16.85
C LEU A 12 25.12 30.31 17.47
N GLN A 13 24.07 30.02 18.23
CA GLN A 13 23.73 28.65 18.57
C GLN A 13 23.33 27.96 17.28
N LEU A 14 24.17 27.04 16.83
CA LEU A 14 23.90 26.12 15.74
C LEU A 14 22.75 25.20 16.21
N VAL A 15 21.51 25.62 16.00
CA VAL A 15 20.37 24.73 16.11
C VAL A 15 20.44 23.81 14.88
N ILE A 16 21.03 22.63 15.06
CA ILE A 16 20.83 21.51 14.14
C ILE A 16 19.39 21.05 14.35
N GLY A 17 18.45 21.81 13.80
CA GLY A 17 17.09 21.32 13.57
C GLY A 17 17.14 20.27 12.46
N PRO A 18 16.19 19.31 12.44
CA PRO A 18 16.04 18.46 11.28
C PRO A 18 15.89 19.37 10.05
N THR A 19 16.80 19.22 9.09
CA THR A 19 16.60 19.77 7.75
C THR A 19 15.24 19.27 7.28
N ILE A 20 14.28 20.18 7.18
CA ILE A 20 13.03 19.92 6.47
C ILE A 20 13.47 19.69 5.02
N SER A 21 13.65 18.41 4.67
CA SER A 21 13.82 17.99 3.30
C SER A 21 12.55 18.45 2.58
N LEU A 22 12.68 19.42 1.68
CA LEU A 22 11.63 19.71 0.72
C LEU A 22 11.38 18.39 0.00
N ALA A 23 10.21 17.78 0.21
CA ALA A 23 9.87 16.49 -0.38
C ALA A 23 10.26 16.52 -1.86
N GLU A 24 11.16 15.62 -2.27
CA GLU A 24 11.56 15.52 -3.66
C GLU A 24 10.30 15.34 -4.51
N PRO A 25 10.21 15.98 -5.69
CA PRO A 25 9.05 15.80 -6.55
C PRO A 25 8.86 14.30 -6.82
N ASN A 26 7.62 13.82 -6.70
CA ASN A 26 7.26 12.45 -7.02
C ASN A 26 7.79 12.07 -8.41
N ARG A 27 8.66 11.05 -8.49
CA ARG A 27 9.28 10.60 -9.75
C ARG A 27 8.61 9.31 -10.21
N PRO A 28 7.95 9.27 -11.39
CA PRO A 28 7.32 8.05 -11.87
C PRO A 28 8.37 6.98 -12.19
N ILE A 29 8.02 5.71 -11.97
CA ILE A 29 8.77 4.58 -12.52
C ILE A 29 8.58 4.59 -14.04
N VAL A 30 9.68 4.53 -14.78
CA VAL A 30 9.69 4.54 -16.24
C VAL A 30 9.96 3.13 -16.74
N ILE A 31 9.01 2.58 -17.49
CA ILE A 31 9.16 1.29 -18.17
C ILE A 31 9.81 1.54 -19.53
N SER A 32 10.88 0.80 -19.83
CA SER A 32 11.69 0.95 -21.04
C SER A 32 12.04 -0.41 -21.65
N GLU A 33 12.44 -0.41 -22.92
CA GLU A 33 12.95 -1.63 -23.55
C GLU A 33 14.37 -1.95 -23.04
N LYS A 34 14.76 -3.22 -23.06
CA LYS A 34 16.09 -3.69 -22.57
C LYS A 34 17.26 -2.92 -23.18
N GLY A 35 17.19 -2.56 -24.45
CA GLY A 35 18.23 -1.79 -25.15
C GLY A 35 18.37 -0.34 -24.69
N GLN A 36 17.41 0.18 -23.93
CA GLN A 36 17.38 1.54 -23.39
C GLN A 36 17.70 1.58 -21.88
N ALA A 37 17.89 0.42 -21.25
CA ALA A 37 18.18 0.30 -19.84
C ALA A 37 19.50 1.00 -19.47
N SER A 38 19.52 1.69 -18.34
CA SER A 38 20.70 2.32 -17.75
C SER A 38 20.79 1.94 -16.28
N TYR A 39 22.01 1.90 -15.75
CA TYR A 39 22.30 1.55 -14.36
C TYR A 39 23.22 2.61 -13.72
N ASP A 40 23.29 3.80 -14.31
CA ASP A 40 24.22 4.87 -13.90
C ASP A 40 23.76 5.59 -12.63
N THR A 41 22.45 5.56 -12.36
CA THR A 41 21.82 6.08 -11.14
C THR A 41 20.96 5.00 -10.48
N PRO A 42 20.64 5.13 -9.17
CA PRO A 42 19.73 4.24 -8.48
C PRO A 42 18.36 4.16 -9.14
N GLU A 43 17.82 5.29 -9.60
CA GLU A 43 16.51 5.36 -10.25
C GLU A 43 16.51 4.64 -11.60
N ASN A 44 17.57 4.79 -12.39
CA ASN A 44 17.68 4.08 -13.66
C ASN A 44 17.80 2.56 -13.45
N ALA A 45 18.56 2.13 -12.43
CA ALA A 45 18.65 0.72 -12.08
C ALA A 45 17.30 0.15 -11.60
N LEU A 46 16.56 0.91 -10.79
CA LEU A 46 15.22 0.53 -10.34
C LEU A 46 14.22 0.49 -11.51
N ASN A 47 14.25 1.48 -12.40
CA ASN A 47 13.44 1.47 -13.63
C ASN A 47 13.76 0.24 -14.48
N SER A 48 15.03 -0.17 -14.55
CA SER A 48 15.45 -1.38 -15.26
C SER A 48 14.93 -2.65 -14.60
N LEU A 49 14.90 -2.75 -13.26
CA LEU A 49 14.27 -3.87 -12.55
C LEU A 49 12.78 -3.99 -12.94
N PHE A 50 12.02 -2.89 -12.81
CA PHE A 50 10.60 -2.89 -13.15
C PHE A 50 10.38 -3.20 -14.63
N SER A 51 11.23 -2.67 -15.51
CA SER A 51 11.17 -2.96 -16.95
C SER A 51 11.43 -4.43 -17.25
N ALA A 52 12.38 -5.08 -16.56
CA ALA A 52 12.63 -6.50 -16.69
C ALA A 52 11.42 -7.35 -16.25
N CYS A 53 10.78 -6.99 -15.14
CA CYS A 53 9.54 -7.64 -14.69
C CYS A 53 8.41 -7.47 -15.72
N MET A 54 8.21 -6.25 -16.23
CA MET A 54 7.17 -5.97 -17.23
C MET A 54 7.42 -6.65 -18.58
N ALA A 55 8.67 -6.92 -18.92
CA ALA A 55 9.08 -7.67 -20.10
C ALA A 55 9.03 -9.21 -19.90
N GLU A 56 8.79 -9.69 -18.67
CA GLU A 56 8.90 -11.11 -18.30
C GLU A 56 10.27 -11.70 -18.71
N ASP A 57 11.34 -10.90 -18.65
CA ASP A 57 12.70 -11.31 -19.02
C ASP A 57 13.49 -11.68 -17.74
N LEU A 58 13.45 -12.97 -17.39
CA LEU A 58 14.07 -13.49 -16.17
C LEU A 58 15.59 -13.30 -16.15
N GLU A 59 16.26 -13.42 -17.31
CA GLU A 59 17.69 -13.20 -17.38
C GLU A 59 18.03 -11.74 -17.08
N TRP A 60 17.29 -10.82 -17.70
CA TRP A 60 17.44 -9.39 -17.43
C TRP A 60 17.11 -9.05 -15.98
N TYR A 61 16.04 -9.62 -15.43
CA TYR A 61 15.65 -9.44 -14.02
C TYR A 61 16.83 -9.76 -13.09
N PHE A 62 17.43 -10.94 -13.21
CA PHE A 62 18.60 -11.29 -12.40
C PHE A 62 19.84 -10.43 -12.68
N GLN A 63 19.97 -9.87 -13.88
CA GLN A 63 21.03 -8.89 -14.18
C GLN A 63 20.81 -7.54 -13.46
N THR A 64 19.59 -7.21 -13.05
CA THR A 64 19.32 -5.95 -12.31
C THR A 64 19.65 -6.04 -10.82
N LEU A 65 19.80 -7.27 -10.30
CA LEU A 65 20.18 -7.55 -8.92
C LEU A 65 21.70 -7.56 -8.74
N THR A 66 22.15 -7.43 -7.49
CA THR A 66 23.52 -7.78 -7.11
C THR A 66 23.75 -9.28 -7.28
N ALA A 67 25.00 -9.70 -7.48
CA ALA A 67 25.32 -11.11 -7.67
C ALA A 67 24.90 -11.97 -6.46
N GLU A 68 25.08 -11.43 -5.25
CA GLU A 68 24.64 -12.08 -4.00
C GLU A 68 23.12 -12.24 -3.95
N SER A 69 22.35 -11.16 -4.16
CA SER A 69 20.88 -11.23 -4.15
C SER A 69 20.33 -12.17 -5.22
N ALA A 70 20.88 -12.13 -6.43
CA ALA A 70 20.48 -13.04 -7.50
C ALA A 70 20.78 -14.51 -7.16
N ALA A 71 21.88 -14.80 -6.45
CA ALA A 71 22.22 -16.15 -6.04
C ALA A 71 21.29 -16.66 -4.92
N VAL A 72 20.99 -15.81 -3.92
CA VAL A 72 20.05 -16.13 -2.84
C VAL A 72 18.66 -16.43 -3.41
N GLU A 73 18.13 -15.53 -4.24
CA GLU A 73 16.78 -15.69 -4.78
C GLU A 73 16.66 -16.92 -5.69
N LYS A 74 17.70 -17.27 -6.46
CA LYS A 74 17.72 -18.52 -7.24
C LYS A 74 17.71 -19.76 -6.35
N ALA A 75 18.50 -19.74 -5.27
CA ALA A 75 18.56 -20.84 -4.32
C ALA A 75 17.22 -21.02 -3.59
N ASP A 76 16.60 -19.92 -3.14
CA ASP A 76 15.29 -19.94 -2.48
C ASP A 76 14.20 -20.48 -3.42
N ASN A 77 14.21 -20.05 -4.68
CA ASN A 77 13.27 -20.57 -5.69
C ASN A 77 13.45 -22.07 -5.92
N GLU A 78 14.70 -22.54 -6.02
CA GLU A 78 15.00 -23.97 -6.17
C GLU A 78 14.57 -24.79 -4.94
N GLU A 79 14.91 -24.33 -3.74
CA GLU A 79 14.57 -24.98 -2.46
C GLU A 79 13.06 -25.11 -2.30
N ASN A 80 12.32 -24.05 -2.58
CA ASN A 80 10.87 -23.98 -2.41
C ASN A 80 10.08 -24.44 -3.64
N LYS A 81 10.77 -24.88 -4.72
CA LYS A 81 10.17 -25.30 -6.00
C LYS A 81 9.25 -24.23 -6.59
N LEU A 82 9.65 -22.98 -6.45
CA LEU A 82 8.97 -21.83 -7.00
C LEU A 82 9.43 -21.61 -8.44
N ASP A 83 8.49 -21.28 -9.32
CA ASP A 83 8.79 -20.87 -10.68
C ASP A 83 8.87 -19.33 -10.71
N PRO A 84 10.07 -18.73 -10.86
CA PRO A 84 10.21 -17.28 -10.84
C PRO A 84 9.47 -16.60 -12.01
N MET A 85 9.16 -17.33 -13.09
CA MET A 85 8.33 -16.77 -14.17
C MET A 85 6.90 -16.49 -13.72
N VAL A 86 6.38 -17.26 -12.74
CA VAL A 86 5.05 -17.01 -12.18
C VAL A 86 5.03 -15.67 -11.43
N GLU A 87 6.08 -15.35 -10.69
CA GLU A 87 6.19 -14.08 -9.97
C GLU A 87 6.26 -12.88 -10.93
N LEU A 88 7.07 -12.97 -11.99
CA LEU A 88 7.14 -11.92 -13.01
C LEU A 88 5.79 -11.74 -13.72
N ALA A 89 5.10 -12.83 -14.05
CA ALA A 89 3.79 -12.78 -14.67
C ALA A 89 2.72 -12.17 -13.74
N MET A 90 2.76 -12.49 -12.44
CA MET A 90 1.89 -11.88 -11.43
C MET A 90 2.16 -10.39 -11.31
N PHE A 91 3.43 -9.98 -11.23
CA PHE A 91 3.83 -8.58 -11.18
C PHE A 91 3.33 -7.84 -12.41
N ARG A 92 3.59 -8.34 -13.62
CA ARG A 92 3.18 -7.71 -14.87
C ARG A 92 1.66 -7.56 -14.98
N ARG A 93 0.91 -8.57 -14.52
CA ARG A 93 -0.55 -8.54 -14.54
C ARG A 93 -1.11 -7.50 -13.57
N GLY A 94 -0.54 -7.42 -12.37
CA GLY A 94 -1.03 -6.55 -11.31
C GLY A 94 -0.53 -5.12 -11.41
N PHE A 95 0.70 -4.88 -11.87
CA PHE A 95 1.32 -3.56 -11.86
C PHE A 95 0.65 -2.58 -12.84
N VAL A 96 0.13 -1.46 -12.31
CA VAL A 96 -0.42 -0.37 -13.12
C VAL A 96 0.50 0.83 -13.14
N GLN A 97 0.98 1.25 -11.97
CA GLN A 97 1.81 2.45 -11.81
C GLN A 97 2.79 2.30 -10.66
N GLY A 98 3.98 2.87 -10.80
CA GLY A 98 4.96 3.05 -9.73
C GLY A 98 5.40 4.50 -9.62
N THR A 99 5.66 5.00 -8.41
CA THR A 99 6.19 6.34 -8.17
C THR A 99 7.14 6.32 -6.99
N ILE A 100 8.36 6.81 -7.18
CA ILE A 100 9.32 7.05 -6.10
C ILE A 100 8.83 8.26 -5.31
N THR A 101 8.51 8.01 -4.05
CA THR A 101 7.93 8.99 -3.12
C THR A 101 8.96 9.53 -2.14
N GLU A 102 9.96 8.73 -1.79
CA GLU A 102 11.04 9.14 -0.89
C GLU A 102 12.37 8.52 -1.32
N THR A 103 13.46 9.19 -0.97
CA THR A 103 14.81 8.75 -1.28
C THR A 103 15.75 9.15 -0.16
N PHE A 104 16.55 8.21 0.34
CA PHE A 104 17.51 8.47 1.41
C PHE A 104 18.67 7.46 1.37
N ASP A 105 19.77 7.81 2.03
CA ASP A 105 20.89 6.90 2.23
C ASP A 105 20.68 6.05 3.48
N TYR A 106 20.99 4.76 3.40
CA TYR A 106 20.96 3.83 4.51
C TYR A 106 22.19 2.91 4.45
N LEU A 107 23.11 3.09 5.40
CA LEU A 107 24.40 2.39 5.41
C LEU A 107 25.16 2.59 4.08
N ASP A 108 25.45 1.51 3.35
CA ASP A 108 26.11 1.53 2.04
C ASP A 108 25.13 1.48 0.86
N ALA A 109 23.81 1.59 1.12
CA ALA A 109 22.77 1.58 0.10
C ALA A 109 22.06 2.93 -0.06
N ARG A 110 21.55 3.16 -1.28
CA ARG A 110 20.50 4.15 -1.55
C ARG A 110 19.15 3.44 -1.44
N VAL A 111 18.23 4.01 -0.68
CA VAL A 111 16.85 3.52 -0.57
C VAL A 111 15.93 4.39 -1.41
N LEU A 112 15.10 3.74 -2.23
CA LEU A 112 14.03 4.36 -3.00
C LEU A 112 12.70 3.78 -2.52
N VAL A 113 11.84 4.61 -1.90
CA VAL A 113 10.51 4.17 -1.45
C VAL A 113 9.53 4.36 -2.58
N VAL A 114 9.01 3.25 -3.10
CA VAL A 114 8.12 3.24 -4.26
C VAL A 114 6.70 2.99 -3.79
N ARG A 115 5.79 3.89 -4.17
CA ARG A 115 4.35 3.65 -4.16
C ARG A 115 3.96 2.96 -5.46
N ILE A 116 3.54 1.71 -5.37
CA ILE A 116 3.01 0.91 -6.47
C ILE A 116 1.49 0.90 -6.35
N THR A 117 0.78 1.10 -7.45
CA THR A 117 -0.67 0.89 -7.57
C THR A 117 -0.90 -0.33 -8.44
N ASP A 118 -1.75 -1.25 -7.99
CA ASP A 118 -2.12 -2.45 -8.75
C ASP A 118 -3.41 -2.30 -9.59
N ASP A 119 -3.85 -3.39 -10.23
CA ASP A 119 -5.02 -3.45 -11.10
C ASP A 119 -6.36 -3.40 -10.33
N LEU A 120 -6.34 -3.74 -9.04
CA LEU A 120 -7.45 -3.54 -8.13
C LEU A 120 -7.52 -2.08 -7.64
N GLY A 121 -6.38 -1.38 -7.72
CA GLY A 121 -6.16 0.00 -7.28
C GLY A 121 -5.65 0.08 -5.84
N ASP A 122 -5.26 -1.06 -5.26
CA ASP A 122 -4.52 -1.11 -4.00
C ASP A 122 -3.16 -0.47 -4.18
N GLN A 123 -2.61 0.05 -3.08
CA GLN A 123 -1.30 0.64 -3.07
C GLN A 123 -0.35 -0.08 -2.12
N PHE A 124 0.90 -0.21 -2.56
CA PHE A 124 2.00 -0.76 -1.79
C PHE A 124 3.09 0.31 -1.70
N LEU A 125 3.50 0.68 -0.50
CA LEU A 125 4.77 1.37 -0.29
C LEU A 125 5.81 0.29 -0.03
N ILE A 126 6.84 0.26 -0.86
CA ILE A 126 7.91 -0.74 -0.77
C ILE A 126 9.26 -0.02 -0.84
N PRO A 127 10.16 -0.21 0.14
CA PRO A 127 11.51 0.30 0.08
C PRO A 127 12.39 -0.63 -0.77
N TYR A 128 12.94 -0.11 -1.88
CA TYR A 128 13.95 -0.81 -2.67
C TYR A 128 15.33 -0.31 -2.26
N THR A 129 16.24 -1.23 -1.95
CA THR A 129 17.63 -0.88 -1.62
C THR A 129 18.56 -1.14 -2.79
N LEU A 130 19.43 -0.19 -3.09
CA LEU A 130 20.36 -0.24 -4.22
C LEU A 130 21.78 0.06 -3.78
N VAL A 131 22.74 -0.70 -4.30
CA VAL A 131 24.17 -0.55 -4.02
C VAL A 131 24.96 -0.47 -5.33
N ARG A 132 26.20 0.02 -5.25
CA ARG A 132 27.14 -0.01 -6.38
C ARG A 132 27.85 -1.37 -6.42
N GLU A 133 27.72 -2.08 -7.53
CA GLU A 133 28.44 -3.33 -7.83
C GLU A 133 29.03 -3.25 -9.24
N GLY A 134 30.33 -3.52 -9.40
CA GLY A 134 30.97 -3.47 -10.72
C GLY A 134 30.91 -2.11 -11.43
N GLY A 135 30.78 -1.01 -10.67
CA GLY A 135 30.68 0.34 -11.20
C GLY A 135 29.27 0.78 -11.61
N VAL A 136 28.25 -0.07 -11.48
CA VAL A 136 26.84 0.25 -11.78
C VAL A 136 25.97 0.10 -10.53
N TRP A 137 24.76 0.68 -10.53
CA TRP A 137 23.79 0.47 -9.46
C TRP A 137 23.00 -0.83 -9.70
N LYS A 138 22.78 -1.59 -8.62
CA LYS A 138 22.02 -2.83 -8.61
C LYS A 138 21.08 -2.86 -7.42
N VAL A 139 19.94 -3.53 -7.57
CA VAL A 139 19.01 -3.79 -6.46
C VAL A 139 19.58 -4.91 -5.59
N THR A 140 19.43 -4.78 -4.26
CA THR A 140 19.88 -5.79 -3.31
C THR A 140 18.81 -6.10 -2.27
N ASN A 141 18.80 -7.35 -1.81
CA ASN A 141 18.00 -7.85 -0.69
C ASN A 141 18.75 -7.81 0.65
N LYS A 142 20.01 -7.36 0.69
CA LYS A 142 20.85 -7.30 1.91
C LYS A 142 20.17 -6.64 3.12
N PHE A 143 19.24 -5.72 2.87
CA PHE A 143 18.53 -4.95 3.89
C PHE A 143 17.01 -5.17 3.89
N SER A 144 16.48 -6.21 3.22
CA SER A 144 15.03 -6.44 3.13
C SER A 144 14.35 -6.55 4.49
N ASP A 145 15.06 -7.13 5.48
CA ASP A 145 14.52 -7.42 6.81
C ASP A 145 14.98 -6.39 7.86
N ALA A 146 15.52 -5.24 7.42
CA ALA A 146 15.97 -4.21 8.34
C ALA A 146 14.78 -3.50 9.00
N GLU A 147 14.69 -3.56 10.34
CA GLU A 147 13.66 -2.87 11.14
C GLU A 147 13.55 -1.37 10.79
N ALA A 148 14.68 -0.73 10.45
CA ALA A 148 14.73 0.67 10.04
C ALA A 148 13.91 0.99 8.76
N LEU A 149 13.60 -0.02 7.94
CA LEU A 149 12.83 0.13 6.70
C LEU A 149 11.35 -0.24 6.85
N GLU A 150 10.94 -0.86 7.96
CA GLU A 150 9.54 -1.23 8.22
C GLU A 150 8.55 -0.06 8.07
N PRO A 151 8.85 1.18 8.54
CA PRO A 151 7.91 2.30 8.38
C PRO A 151 7.58 2.65 6.93
N TYR A 152 8.44 2.24 5.99
CA TYR A 152 8.29 2.48 4.55
C TYR A 152 7.70 1.28 3.80
N SER A 153 7.37 0.20 4.51
CA SER A 153 6.68 -0.97 3.97
C SER A 153 5.22 -0.97 4.41
N ARG A 154 4.30 -0.64 3.50
CA ARG A 154 2.89 -0.49 3.85
C ARG A 154 1.96 -0.90 2.72
N PHE A 155 0.96 -1.72 3.06
CA PHE A 155 -0.20 -1.95 2.22
C PHE A 155 -1.30 -0.92 2.54
N ILE A 156 -1.87 -0.32 1.49
CA ILE A 156 -2.96 0.65 1.54
C ILE A 156 -4.04 0.13 0.58
N PRO A 157 -5.08 -0.53 1.09
CA PRO A 157 -6.15 -1.05 0.25
C PRO A 157 -6.94 0.09 -0.39
N LYS A 158 -7.42 -0.13 -1.60
CA LYS A 158 -8.51 0.66 -2.16
C LYS A 158 -9.78 0.29 -1.41
N LEU A 159 -10.42 1.28 -0.81
CA LEU A 159 -11.67 1.07 -0.08
C LEU A 159 -12.86 1.58 -0.88
N TYR A 160 -13.92 0.76 -0.88
CA TYR A 160 -15.27 1.18 -1.18
C TYR A 160 -15.91 1.72 0.11
N PHE A 161 -16.46 2.93 0.08
CA PHE A 161 -16.98 3.64 1.26
C PHE A 161 -18.52 3.72 1.29
N GLY A 162 -19.19 2.74 0.68
CA GLY A 162 -20.63 2.74 0.54
C GLY A 162 -21.20 3.96 -0.21
N HIS A 163 -22.52 4.01 -0.38
CA HIS A 163 -23.22 5.15 -1.00
C HIS A 163 -24.05 5.94 0.02
N GLY A 164 -23.56 6.06 1.26
CA GLY A 164 -24.14 6.91 2.30
C GLY A 164 -24.36 8.35 1.83
N GLN A 165 -25.37 9.03 2.42
CA GLN A 165 -25.96 10.28 1.90
C GLN A 165 -25.03 11.52 1.91
N ARG A 166 -23.79 11.43 2.42
CA ARG A 166 -22.81 12.54 2.45
C ARG A 166 -21.37 12.05 2.16
N PRO A 167 -20.77 12.36 0.98
CA PRO A 167 -19.69 11.52 0.44
C PRO A 167 -18.30 11.61 1.08
N ALA A 168 -17.93 12.67 1.81
CA ALA A 168 -16.51 12.97 2.05
C ALA A 168 -16.02 12.75 3.49
N ASP A 169 -16.86 13.00 4.51
CA ASP A 169 -16.46 12.98 5.93
C ASP A 169 -17.21 11.96 6.79
N VAL A 170 -18.40 11.51 6.36
CA VAL A 170 -19.21 10.50 7.06
C VAL A 170 -18.91 9.10 6.57
N ASN A 171 -18.81 8.91 5.25
CA ASN A 171 -18.54 7.60 4.62
C ASN A 171 -17.16 7.02 4.96
N ALA A 172 -16.30 7.73 5.69
CA ALA A 172 -14.99 7.23 6.12
C ALA A 172 -15.06 6.39 7.41
N PHE A 173 -16.24 6.22 8.01
CA PHE A 173 -16.40 5.41 9.24
C PHE A 173 -16.42 3.92 8.94
N LEU A 174 -17.00 3.50 7.80
CA LEU A 174 -16.94 2.14 7.30
C LEU A 174 -16.33 2.11 5.89
N GLY A 175 -15.30 1.30 5.71
CA GLY A 175 -14.69 1.04 4.40
C GLY A 175 -14.61 -0.44 4.11
N TYR A 176 -14.75 -0.82 2.85
CA TYR A 176 -14.72 -2.21 2.41
C TYR A 176 -13.61 -2.40 1.39
N HIS A 177 -12.68 -3.31 1.67
CA HIS A 177 -11.73 -3.77 0.65
C HIS A 177 -12.37 -4.87 -0.22
N GLN A 178 -13.25 -5.68 0.38
CA GLN A 178 -14.14 -6.57 -0.36
C GLN A 178 -15.50 -6.57 0.36
N PRO A 179 -16.60 -6.21 -0.32
CA PRO A 179 -16.73 -5.95 -1.77
C PRO A 179 -16.23 -4.54 -2.19
N GLN A 180 -16.01 -4.36 -3.49
CA GLN A 180 -15.63 -3.07 -4.10
C GLN A 180 -16.83 -2.29 -4.67
N GLU A 181 -18.04 -2.83 -4.55
CA GLU A 181 -19.28 -2.27 -5.11
C GLU A 181 -20.47 -2.53 -4.18
N ALA A 182 -21.55 -1.76 -4.35
CA ALA A 182 -22.79 -1.92 -3.59
C ALA A 182 -23.48 -3.28 -3.81
N THR A 183 -23.31 -3.88 -4.98
CA THR A 183 -23.91 -5.17 -5.34
C THR A 183 -22.86 -6.08 -5.94
N THR A 184 -22.63 -7.23 -5.31
CA THR A 184 -21.69 -8.25 -5.76
C THR A 184 -22.46 -9.48 -6.24
N THR A 185 -22.19 -9.93 -7.46
CA THR A 185 -22.71 -11.20 -7.97
C THR A 185 -21.66 -12.29 -7.74
N LEU A 186 -22.07 -13.37 -7.08
CA LEU A 186 -21.19 -14.48 -6.72
C LEU A 186 -21.44 -15.67 -7.66
N VAL A 187 -20.39 -16.48 -7.83
CA VAL A 187 -20.49 -17.72 -8.62
C VAL A 187 -21.43 -18.74 -7.93
N ASN A 188 -21.97 -19.68 -8.70
CA ASN A 188 -22.94 -20.66 -8.21
C ASN A 188 -22.35 -21.51 -7.07
N GLY A 189 -23.20 -21.84 -6.09
CA GLY A 189 -22.83 -22.72 -4.97
C GLY A 189 -22.07 -22.04 -3.83
N ILE A 190 -21.82 -20.73 -3.91
CA ILE A 190 -21.21 -19.98 -2.80
C ILE A 190 -22.23 -19.77 -1.69
N THR A 191 -21.92 -20.28 -0.49
CA THR A 191 -22.75 -20.20 0.72
C THR A 191 -22.18 -19.26 1.78
N SER A 192 -21.02 -18.65 1.51
CA SER A 192 -20.39 -17.68 2.41
C SER A 192 -19.61 -16.62 1.64
N PHE A 193 -19.42 -15.46 2.26
CA PHE A 193 -18.59 -14.39 1.72
C PHE A 193 -17.72 -13.78 2.81
N ASP A 194 -16.41 -13.68 2.57
CA ASP A 194 -15.49 -13.05 3.50
C ASP A 194 -15.49 -11.53 3.26
N LEU A 195 -16.23 -10.82 4.11
CA LEU A 195 -16.25 -9.37 4.13
C LEU A 195 -14.95 -8.87 4.75
N GLN A 196 -14.22 -8.02 4.03
CA GLN A 196 -13.07 -7.32 4.60
C GLN A 196 -13.45 -5.86 4.85
N ILE A 197 -13.69 -5.55 6.13
CA ILE A 197 -14.14 -4.25 6.61
C ILE A 197 -13.02 -3.50 7.34
N TYR A 198 -12.99 -2.19 7.16
CA TYR A 198 -12.10 -1.23 7.80
C TYR A 198 -12.95 -0.24 8.58
N TYR A 199 -12.55 0.02 9.82
CA TYR A 199 -13.23 0.93 10.71
C TYR A 199 -12.47 2.25 10.81
N GLY A 200 -13.19 3.37 10.66
CA GLY A 200 -12.63 4.70 10.81
C GLY A 200 -12.01 4.91 12.19
N GLY A 201 -11.00 5.78 12.28
CA GLY A 201 -10.28 6.06 13.53
C GLY A 201 -11.09 6.77 14.62
N THR A 202 -12.30 7.24 14.29
CA THR A 202 -13.14 8.07 15.18
C THR A 202 -14.53 7.49 15.40
N ILE A 203 -14.75 6.22 15.06
CA ILE A 203 -16.01 5.54 15.31
C ILE A 203 -16.25 5.38 16.83
N ASP A 204 -17.52 5.28 17.21
CA ASP A 204 -17.95 4.74 18.49
C ASP A 204 -18.40 3.28 18.32
N PRO A 205 -17.57 2.29 18.70
CA PRO A 205 -17.90 0.88 18.56
C PRO A 205 -19.20 0.45 19.24
N ALA A 206 -19.62 1.15 20.31
CA ALA A 206 -20.82 0.78 21.06
C ALA A 206 -22.11 1.02 20.25
N THR A 207 -22.05 1.87 19.23
CA THR A 207 -23.18 2.21 18.35
C THR A 207 -23.30 1.28 17.14
N PHE A 208 -22.33 0.38 16.94
CA PHE A 208 -22.28 -0.47 15.76
C PHE A 208 -23.49 -1.42 15.69
N THR A 209 -24.11 -1.47 14.52
CA THR A 209 -25.20 -2.39 14.20
C THR A 209 -24.93 -3.09 12.87
N ALA A 210 -25.33 -4.35 12.78
CA ALA A 210 -25.19 -5.16 11.58
C ALA A 210 -26.36 -6.12 11.44
N THR A 211 -27.02 -6.13 10.29
CA THR A 211 -28.04 -7.14 9.97
C THR A 211 -27.80 -7.76 8.60
N LEU A 212 -28.03 -9.07 8.50
CA LEU A 212 -27.99 -9.80 7.24
C LEU A 212 -29.36 -10.45 7.02
N ASN A 213 -30.02 -10.08 5.94
CA ASN A 213 -31.42 -10.46 5.68
C ASN A 213 -32.33 -10.12 6.88
N LYS A 214 -32.08 -8.95 7.50
CA LYS A 214 -32.77 -8.45 8.71
C LYS A 214 -32.52 -9.26 10.00
N LYS A 215 -31.63 -10.25 9.99
CA LYS A 215 -31.19 -10.98 11.19
C LYS A 215 -29.99 -10.24 11.79
N ASP A 216 -29.98 -10.02 13.10
CA ASP A 216 -28.82 -9.43 13.79
C ASP A 216 -27.62 -10.35 13.65
N ILE A 217 -26.54 -9.82 13.09
CA ILE A 217 -25.25 -10.50 12.96
C ILE A 217 -24.11 -9.71 13.61
N ARG A 218 -24.42 -8.67 14.40
CA ARG A 218 -23.44 -7.91 15.18
C ARG A 218 -22.47 -8.79 15.99
N PRO A 219 -22.85 -9.96 16.56
CA PRO A 219 -21.89 -10.83 17.25
C PRO A 219 -20.74 -11.36 16.38
N LEU A 220 -20.82 -11.25 15.05
CA LEU A 220 -19.73 -11.60 14.13
C LEU A 220 -18.68 -10.49 13.99
N PHE A 221 -18.95 -9.29 14.53
CA PHE A 221 -18.12 -8.11 14.36
C PHE A 221 -17.47 -7.70 15.67
N GLU A 222 -16.23 -7.21 15.56
CA GLU A 222 -15.42 -6.67 16.66
C GLU A 222 -14.92 -5.28 16.26
N PRO A 223 -15.83 -4.29 16.15
CA PRO A 223 -15.45 -2.95 15.71
C PRO A 223 -14.48 -2.31 16.71
N SER A 224 -13.39 -1.75 16.18
CA SER A 224 -12.41 -0.99 16.96
C SER A 224 -11.85 0.16 16.12
N PRO A 225 -11.61 1.36 16.69
CA PRO A 225 -11.18 2.51 15.91
C PRO A 225 -9.87 2.25 15.14
N GLY A 226 -9.89 2.50 13.83
CA GLY A 226 -8.73 2.33 12.96
C GLY A 226 -8.34 0.87 12.68
N SER A 227 -9.13 -0.09 13.14
CA SER A 227 -8.88 -1.51 12.92
C SER A 227 -9.46 -2.00 11.59
N ARG A 228 -9.10 -3.24 11.24
CA ARG A 228 -9.71 -3.98 10.14
C ARG A 228 -10.14 -5.36 10.63
N GLN A 229 -11.12 -5.94 9.98
CA GLN A 229 -11.63 -7.26 10.32
C GLN A 229 -12.03 -8.03 9.06
N PHE A 230 -11.83 -9.35 9.11
CA PHE A 230 -12.43 -10.29 8.16
C PHE A 230 -13.64 -10.94 8.83
N VAL A 231 -14.80 -10.89 8.18
CA VAL A 231 -16.05 -11.43 8.70
C VAL A 231 -16.65 -12.38 7.66
N THR A 232 -16.73 -13.66 7.97
CA THR A 232 -17.38 -14.65 7.12
C THR A 232 -18.90 -14.55 7.26
N LEU A 233 -19.55 -13.99 6.24
CA LEU A 233 -20.99 -13.83 6.17
C LEU A 233 -21.63 -15.14 5.68
N PRO A 234 -22.60 -15.73 6.40
CA PRO A 234 -23.36 -16.86 5.90
C PRO A 234 -24.40 -16.37 4.87
N LEU A 235 -24.32 -16.85 3.63
CA LEU A 235 -25.21 -16.46 2.56
C LEU A 235 -26.30 -17.51 2.31
N GLU A 236 -27.52 -17.03 2.10
CA GLU A 236 -28.64 -17.82 1.61
C GLU A 236 -28.65 -17.81 0.06
N SER A 237 -29.37 -18.75 -0.56
CA SER A 237 -29.55 -18.74 -2.02
C SER A 237 -30.34 -17.50 -2.47
N GLY A 238 -29.90 -16.87 -3.56
CA GLY A 238 -30.50 -15.66 -4.11
C GLY A 238 -29.94 -14.38 -3.49
N ARG A 239 -30.82 -13.47 -3.09
CA ARG A 239 -30.46 -12.11 -2.71
C ARG A 239 -30.23 -11.96 -1.21
N ASN A 240 -29.00 -11.66 -0.84
CA ASN A 240 -28.59 -11.36 0.52
C ASN A 240 -28.36 -9.86 0.69
N VAL A 241 -28.83 -9.29 1.81
CA VAL A 241 -28.70 -7.86 2.10
C VAL A 241 -28.03 -7.68 3.44
N LEU A 242 -26.84 -7.09 3.42
CA LEU A 242 -26.13 -6.65 4.60
C LEU A 242 -26.38 -5.16 4.81
N GLU A 243 -26.86 -4.80 6.00
CA GLU A 243 -27.05 -3.42 6.43
C GLU A 243 -26.17 -3.19 7.66
N LEU A 244 -25.33 -2.16 7.60
CA LEU A 244 -24.35 -1.81 8.62
C LEU A 244 -24.56 -0.35 9.02
N SER A 245 -24.35 -0.02 10.29
CA SER A 245 -24.38 1.37 10.75
C SER A 245 -23.44 1.58 11.92
N VAL A 246 -22.79 2.73 11.97
CA VAL A 246 -21.96 3.15 13.11
C VAL A 246 -21.95 4.66 13.23
N GLU A 247 -21.91 5.17 14.45
CA GLU A 247 -21.65 6.59 14.71
C GLU A 247 -20.15 6.85 14.83
N GLY A 248 -19.75 8.08 14.50
CA GLY A 248 -18.37 8.53 14.67
C GLY A 248 -18.27 10.05 14.72
N VAL A 249 -17.10 10.52 15.12
CA VAL A 249 -16.80 11.96 15.20
C VAL A 249 -16.14 12.42 13.90
N ARG A 250 -16.73 13.43 13.26
CA ARG A 250 -16.20 14.03 12.03
C ARG A 250 -15.05 14.99 12.33
N SER A 251 -14.35 15.43 11.29
CA SER A 251 -13.24 16.39 11.40
C SER A 251 -13.65 17.75 12.00
N ASP A 252 -14.93 18.13 11.91
CA ASP A 252 -15.48 19.34 12.55
C ASP A 252 -15.91 19.12 14.01
N GLY A 253 -15.62 17.94 14.59
CA GLY A 253 -15.92 17.58 15.97
C GLY A 253 -17.37 17.16 16.23
N LYS A 254 -18.24 17.13 15.20
CA LYS A 254 -19.64 16.69 15.37
C LYS A 254 -19.79 15.20 15.12
N THR A 255 -20.70 14.57 15.87
CA THR A 255 -21.13 13.20 15.63
C THR A 255 -21.95 13.09 14.34
N ALA A 256 -21.74 12.02 13.60
CA ALA A 256 -22.58 11.61 12.48
C ALA A 256 -22.73 10.09 12.48
N ASN A 257 -23.75 9.61 11.79
CA ASN A 257 -24.01 8.19 11.58
C ASN A 257 -23.71 7.83 10.13
N ASP A 258 -22.86 6.83 9.94
CA ASP A 258 -22.60 6.19 8.66
C ASP A 258 -23.45 4.94 8.54
N SER A 259 -24.12 4.75 7.40
CA SER A 259 -25.04 3.65 7.17
C SER A 259 -24.90 3.13 5.75
N ASP A 260 -24.59 1.84 5.66
CA ASP A 260 -24.29 1.17 4.42
C ASP A 260 -25.21 0.00 4.15
N ARG A 261 -25.36 -0.27 2.86
CA ARG A 261 -26.17 -1.35 2.34
C ARG A 261 -25.43 -2.07 1.23
N LEU A 262 -24.98 -3.29 1.52
CA LEU A 262 -24.29 -4.17 0.59
C LEU A 262 -25.22 -5.32 0.17
N VAL A 263 -25.21 -5.66 -1.11
CA VAL A 263 -26.05 -6.74 -1.67
C VAL A 263 -25.16 -7.82 -2.25
N PHE A 264 -25.42 -9.07 -1.89
CA PHE A 264 -24.77 -10.24 -2.47
C PHE A 264 -25.81 -11.08 -3.20
N ILE A 265 -25.60 -11.32 -4.48
CA ILE A 265 -26.47 -12.16 -5.31
C ILE A 265 -25.76 -13.50 -5.51
N THR A 266 -26.27 -14.54 -4.86
CA THR A 266 -25.85 -15.93 -5.11
C THR A 266 -26.77 -16.52 -6.17
N ALA A 267 -26.19 -17.18 -7.16
CA ALA A 267 -26.97 -17.96 -8.09
C ALA A 267 -27.58 -19.18 -7.39
N PRO A 268 -28.81 -19.59 -7.76
CA PRO A 268 -29.44 -20.80 -7.23
C PRO A 268 -28.67 -22.08 -7.55
#